data_AF-A0AAQ0F675-F1
#
_entry.id   AF-A0AAQ0F675-F1
#
_cell.length_a   1.000
_cell.length_b   1.000
_cell.length_c   1.000
_cell.angle_alpha   90.00
_cell.angle_beta   90.00
_cell.angle_gamma   90.00
#
_symmetry.space_group_name_H-M   'P 1'
#
loop_
_entity.id
_entity.type
_entity.pdbx_description
1 polymer ?
#
loop_
_entity_poly.entity_id
_entity_poly.type
_entity_poly.pdbx_seq_one_letter_code
_entity_poly.pdbx_strand_id
1 'polypeptide(L)'
;MAEQAPSRCTGGRGAAGGVGTLAHTGPCTPEELLRPVTPSQVNAQLAVRVGRAEAAVRRHVPTRQLTQLQFDELLSYTYNAGNAGALAALRSANQSNDAGVVSHMSQRVWIHPRVANGRRLAPVRSTGLVNRRRLESAPFQPQQGAQ
;
A
#
# COMPACT_ATOMS: atom_id res chain seq x y z
N MET A 1 14.75 15.09 3.48
CA MET A 1 14.08 16.23 2.82
C MET A 1 13.31 15.67 1.64
N ALA A 2 11.98 15.83 1.60
CA ALA A 2 11.17 15.38 0.47
C ALA A 2 11.00 16.54 -0.50
N GLU A 3 11.52 16.37 -1.71
CA GLU A 3 11.42 17.31 -2.83
C GLU A 3 9.95 17.54 -3.22
N GLN A 4 9.64 18.75 -3.70
CA GLN A 4 8.29 19.12 -4.14
C GLN A 4 7.79 18.11 -5.19
N ALA A 5 6.85 17.25 -4.80
CA ALA A 5 6.24 16.31 -5.73
C ALA A 5 5.13 17.05 -6.49
N PRO A 6 5.22 17.22 -7.83
CA PRO A 6 4.13 17.81 -8.58
C PRO A 6 2.85 16.98 -8.36
N SER A 7 1.73 17.65 -8.15
CA SER A 7 0.40 17.06 -8.21
C SER A 7 0.27 16.36 -9.57
N ARG A 8 0.39 15.02 -9.60
CA ARG A 8 0.24 14.25 -10.85
C ARG A 8 -1.25 14.06 -11.11
N CYS A 9 -1.92 15.18 -11.38
CA CYS A 9 -3.19 15.21 -12.07
C CYS A 9 -2.95 14.87 -13.54
N THR A 10 -2.91 13.59 -13.88
CA THR A 10 -2.88 13.15 -15.27
C THR A 10 -4.29 13.20 -15.83
N GLY A 11 -4.58 14.16 -16.70
CA GLY A 11 -5.90 14.50 -17.24
C GLY A 11 -6.70 13.30 -17.77
N GLY A 12 -7.48 12.65 -16.89
CA GLY A 12 -8.37 11.54 -17.22
C GLY A 12 -8.42 10.39 -16.21
N ARG A 13 -7.55 10.36 -15.20
CA ARG A 13 -7.58 9.39 -14.08
C ARG A 13 -7.24 10.12 -12.77
N GLY A 14 -7.92 9.73 -11.68
CA GLY A 14 -7.93 10.41 -10.37
C GLY A 14 -6.61 11.01 -9.88
N ALA A 15 -6.71 12.08 -9.10
CA ALA A 15 -5.57 12.81 -8.56
C ALA A 15 -4.78 11.97 -7.54
N ALA A 16 -3.50 11.72 -7.83
CA ALA A 16 -2.55 11.21 -6.86
C ALA A 16 -1.44 12.24 -6.60
N GLY A 17 -1.23 12.59 -5.33
CA GLY A 17 -0.20 13.52 -4.89
C GLY A 17 0.76 12.86 -3.89
N GLY A 18 2.04 13.24 -3.94
CA GLY A 18 3.06 12.75 -3.01
C GLY A 18 3.27 11.22 -3.03
N VAL A 19 3.47 10.62 -1.85
CA VAL A 19 3.79 9.18 -1.71
C VAL A 19 2.54 8.31 -1.79
N GLY A 20 2.02 8.14 -3.01
CA GLY A 20 0.93 7.21 -3.30
C GLY A 20 -0.42 7.58 -2.68
N THR A 21 -0.67 8.87 -2.41
CA THR A 21 -1.93 9.33 -1.85
C THR A 21 -2.91 9.76 -2.92
N LEU A 22 -4.04 9.03 -2.98
CA LEU A 22 -5.17 9.36 -3.82
C LEU A 22 -5.98 10.47 -3.14
N ALA A 23 -6.06 11.63 -3.78
CA ALA A 23 -6.90 12.74 -3.33
C ALA A 23 -8.37 12.52 -3.73
N HIS A 24 -8.63 12.09 -4.97
CA HIS A 24 -9.95 11.68 -5.44
C HIS A 24 -9.85 10.81 -6.70
N THR A 25 -10.95 10.12 -7.05
CA THR A 25 -11.04 9.25 -8.23
C THR A 25 -11.60 9.93 -9.48
N GLY A 26 -12.15 11.14 -9.36
CA GLY A 26 -12.66 11.94 -10.49
C GLY A 26 -11.57 12.66 -11.30
N PRO A 27 -11.88 13.20 -12.49
CA PRO A 27 -10.96 14.05 -13.24
C PRO A 27 -10.58 15.28 -12.40
N CYS A 28 -9.32 15.69 -12.44
CA CYS A 28 -8.90 16.95 -11.81
C CYS A 28 -9.55 18.13 -12.52
N THR A 29 -10.02 19.09 -11.74
CA THR A 29 -10.47 20.40 -12.21
C THR A 29 -9.27 21.26 -12.66
N PRO A 30 -9.48 22.24 -13.56
CA PRO A 30 -8.44 23.21 -13.93
C PRO A 30 -7.82 23.91 -12.72
N GLU A 31 -8.60 24.19 -11.68
CA GLU A 31 -8.14 24.82 -10.45
C GLU A 31 -7.24 23.90 -9.62
N GLU A 32 -7.54 22.60 -9.58
CA GLU A 32 -6.71 21.58 -8.92
C GLU A 32 -5.37 21.37 -9.63
N LEU A 33 -5.34 21.53 -10.95
CA LEU A 33 -4.11 21.47 -11.75
C LEU A 33 -3.16 22.64 -11.45
N LEU A 34 -3.70 23.80 -11.12
CA LEU A 34 -2.93 25.02 -10.87
C LEU A 34 -2.51 25.19 -9.41
N ARG A 35 -3.07 24.42 -8.48
CA ARG A 35 -2.77 24.52 -7.04
C ARG A 35 -1.61 23.58 -6.67
N PRO A 36 -0.44 24.11 -6.27
CA PRO A 36 0.66 23.27 -5.81
C PRO A 36 0.30 22.57 -4.50
N VAL A 37 0.69 21.31 -4.36
CA VAL A 37 0.64 20.59 -3.08
C VAL A 37 1.96 20.84 -2.35
N THR A 38 1.90 21.36 -1.13
CA THR A 38 3.10 21.65 -0.35
C THR A 38 3.68 20.37 0.27
N PRO A 39 5.00 20.33 0.56
CA PRO A 39 5.60 19.22 1.29
C PRO A 39 4.94 18.97 2.67
N SER A 40 4.49 20.03 3.35
CA SER A 40 3.78 19.90 4.63
C SER A 40 2.43 19.20 4.48
N GLN A 41 1.67 19.49 3.41
CA GLN A 41 0.42 18.82 3.09
C GLN A 41 0.64 17.35 2.75
N VAL A 42 1.68 17.04 1.95
CA VAL A 42 2.06 15.65 1.64
C VAL A 42 2.41 14.89 2.92
N ASN A 43 3.23 15.47 3.79
CA ASN A 43 3.67 14.82 5.03
C ASN A 43 2.52 14.62 6.02
N ALA A 44 1.63 15.60 6.17
CA ALA A 44 0.44 15.45 7.01
C ALA A 44 -0.45 14.30 6.53
N GLN A 45 -0.67 14.22 5.22
CA GLN A 45 -1.50 13.16 4.65
C GLN A 45 -0.82 11.77 4.74
N LEU A 46 0.50 11.72 4.54
CA LEU A 46 1.30 10.52 4.74
C LEU A 46 1.18 10.04 6.19
N ALA A 47 1.37 10.92 7.17
CA ALA A 47 1.28 10.59 8.59
C ALA A 47 -0.08 9.99 8.96
N VAL A 48 -1.18 10.57 8.48
CA VAL A 48 -2.53 10.03 8.69
C VAL A 48 -2.66 8.61 8.13
N ARG A 49 -2.15 8.37 6.92
CA ARG A 49 -2.28 7.07 6.27
C ARG A 49 -1.36 6.01 6.87
N VAL A 50 -0.15 6.38 7.26
CA VAL A 50 0.76 5.51 8.02
C VAL A 50 0.12 5.15 9.36
N GLY A 51 -0.41 6.13 10.12
CA GLY A 51 -1.08 5.85 11.39
C GLY A 51 -2.29 4.92 11.25
N ARG A 52 -3.07 5.04 10.17
CA ARG A 52 -4.18 4.11 9.87
C ARG A 52 -3.69 2.69 9.59
N ALA A 53 -2.61 2.54 8.83
CA ALA A 53 -2.02 1.24 8.53
C ALA A 53 -1.43 0.62 9.81
N GLU A 54 -0.73 1.40 10.62
CA GLU A 54 -0.16 0.97 11.90
C GLU A 54 -1.24 0.48 12.87
N ALA A 55 -2.32 1.26 13.02
CA ALA A 55 -3.46 0.89 13.83
C ALA A 55 -4.10 -0.42 13.36
N ALA A 56 -4.16 -0.67 12.05
CA ALA A 56 -4.67 -1.92 11.50
C ALA A 56 -3.75 -3.12 11.83
N VAL A 57 -2.43 -2.95 11.71
CA VAL A 57 -1.45 -3.99 12.08
C VAL A 57 -1.61 -4.34 13.57
N ARG A 58 -1.57 -3.33 14.46
CA ARG A 58 -1.71 -3.53 15.90
C ARG A 58 -3.04 -4.16 16.29
N ARG A 59 -4.13 -3.77 15.63
CA ARG A 59 -5.48 -4.30 15.89
C ARG A 59 -5.64 -5.76 15.48
N HIS A 60 -5.01 -6.16 14.36
CA HIS A 60 -5.21 -7.50 13.79
C HIS A 60 -4.09 -8.48 14.14
N VAL A 61 -2.97 -8.00 14.68
CA VAL A 61 -1.86 -8.82 15.19
C VAL A 61 -1.59 -8.54 16.68
N PRO A 62 -2.60 -8.65 17.58
CA PRO A 62 -2.41 -8.28 18.98
C PRO A 62 -1.60 -9.29 19.80
N THR A 63 -1.54 -10.56 19.38
CA THR A 63 -0.99 -11.63 20.23
C THR A 63 0.41 -12.10 19.81
N ARG A 64 0.80 -11.86 18.56
CA ARG A 64 2.13 -12.27 18.08
C ARG A 64 3.14 -11.15 18.29
N GLN A 65 4.26 -11.50 18.92
CA GLN A 65 5.45 -10.65 18.88
C GLN A 65 6.06 -10.70 17.48
N LEU A 66 6.00 -9.57 16.76
CA LEU A 66 6.67 -9.40 15.47
C LEU A 66 8.09 -8.87 15.71
N THR A 67 9.03 -9.25 14.83
CA THR A 67 10.29 -8.51 14.71
C THR A 67 10.02 -7.12 14.13
N GLN A 68 10.94 -6.17 14.33
CA GLN A 68 10.78 -4.84 13.75
C GLN A 68 10.62 -4.90 12.22
N LEU A 69 11.43 -5.73 11.54
CA LEU A 69 11.33 -5.92 10.09
C LEU A 69 9.97 -6.48 9.66
N GLN A 70 9.43 -7.47 10.39
CA GLN A 70 8.10 -8.01 10.10
C GLN A 70 7.01 -6.95 10.29
N PHE A 71 7.11 -6.13 11.34
CA PHE A 71 6.17 -5.04 11.58
C PHE A 71 6.23 -3.98 10.47
N ASP A 72 7.43 -3.54 10.11
CA ASP A 72 7.65 -2.51 9.08
C ASP A 72 7.13 -2.96 7.71
N GLU A 73 7.34 -4.23 7.35
CA GLU A 73 6.84 -4.73 6.07
C GLU A 73 5.32 -4.99 6.08
N LEU A 74 4.72 -5.40 7.20
CA LEU A 74 3.25 -5.45 7.33
C LEU A 74 2.64 -4.05 7.25
N LEU A 75 3.31 -3.03 7.80
CA LEU A 75 2.90 -1.63 7.69
C LEU A 75 2.95 -1.16 6.23
N SER A 76 4.07 -1.39 5.53
CA SER A 76 4.25 -1.04 4.11
C SER A 76 3.22 -1.73 3.21
N TYR A 77 3.00 -3.03 3.42
CA TYR A 77 1.98 -3.80 2.72
C TYR A 77 0.60 -3.23 2.99
N THR A 78 0.23 -3.01 4.25
CA THR A 78 -1.10 -2.50 4.65
C THR A 78 -1.36 -1.09 4.13
N TYR A 79 -0.36 -0.22 4.13
CA TYR A 79 -0.44 1.13 3.55
C TYR A 79 -0.83 1.08 2.07
N ASN A 80 -0.21 0.17 1.31
CA ASN A 80 -0.45 0.00 -0.12
C ASN A 80 -1.77 -0.76 -0.41
N ALA A 81 -2.02 -1.84 0.32
CA ALA A 81 -3.15 -2.75 0.13
C ALA A 81 -4.49 -2.21 0.67
N GLY A 82 -4.42 -1.28 1.63
CA GLY A 82 -5.53 -0.85 2.48
C GLY A 82 -5.94 -1.90 3.51
N ASN A 83 -6.57 -1.47 4.61
CA ASN A 83 -6.92 -2.33 5.76
C ASN A 83 -7.71 -3.59 5.35
N ALA A 84 -8.78 -3.41 4.57
CA ALA A 84 -9.61 -4.53 4.11
C ALA A 84 -8.81 -5.50 3.23
N GLY A 85 -7.95 -4.95 2.38
CA GLY A 85 -7.14 -5.74 1.46
C GLY A 85 -5.96 -6.47 2.14
N ALA A 86 -5.53 -6.00 3.30
CA ALA A 86 -4.44 -6.61 4.06
C ALA A 86 -4.93 -7.64 5.11
N LEU A 87 -6.23 -7.67 5.38
CA LEU A 87 -6.83 -8.42 6.49
C LEU A 87 -6.44 -9.90 6.53
N ALA A 88 -6.40 -10.57 5.37
CA ALA A 88 -6.03 -11.98 5.31
C ALA A 88 -4.56 -12.21 5.75
N ALA A 89 -3.62 -11.41 5.23
CA ALA A 89 -2.22 -11.49 5.63
C ALA A 89 -2.02 -11.14 7.11
N LEU A 90 -2.72 -10.13 7.64
CA LEU A 90 -2.65 -9.76 9.06
C LEU A 90 -3.17 -10.88 9.97
N ARG A 91 -4.27 -11.54 9.58
CA ARG A 91 -4.78 -12.71 10.32
C ARG A 91 -3.80 -13.86 10.32
N SER A 92 -3.19 -14.18 9.17
CA SER A 92 -2.13 -15.19 9.08
C SER A 92 -0.93 -14.83 9.97
N ALA A 93 -0.52 -13.55 9.98
CA ALA A 93 0.55 -13.08 10.84
C ALA A 93 0.23 -13.33 12.31
N ASN A 94 -0.97 -12.97 12.79
CA ASN A 94 -1.39 -13.21 14.18
C ASN A 94 -1.46 -14.68 14.58
N GLN A 95 -1.72 -15.56 13.61
CA GLN A 95 -1.77 -17.01 13.79
C GLN A 95 -0.39 -17.67 13.70
N SER A 96 0.70 -16.88 13.66
CA SER A 96 2.06 -17.38 13.44
C SER A 96 2.21 -18.17 12.13
N ASN A 97 1.34 -17.92 11.15
CA ASN A 97 1.33 -18.60 9.86
C ASN A 97 2.07 -17.76 8.81
N ASP A 98 3.40 -17.82 8.82
CA ASP A 98 4.26 -17.03 7.93
C ASP A 98 4.09 -17.40 6.46
N ALA A 99 3.89 -18.68 6.15
CA ALA A 99 3.57 -19.14 4.80
C ALA A 99 2.25 -18.51 4.28
N GLY A 100 1.25 -18.37 5.16
CA GLY A 100 0.00 -17.68 4.87
C GLY A 100 0.20 -16.19 4.58
N VAL A 101 1.05 -15.50 5.36
CA VAL A 101 1.43 -14.10 5.11
C VAL A 101 2.03 -13.96 3.71
N VAL A 102 3.05 -14.76 3.40
CA VAL A 102 3.76 -14.77 2.11
C VAL A 102 2.78 -15.01 0.96
N SER A 103 1.91 -16.01 1.08
CA SER A 103 0.92 -16.36 0.05
C SER A 103 -0.05 -15.21 -0.22
N HIS A 104 -0.67 -14.65 0.83
CA HIS A 104 -1.62 -13.54 0.68
C HIS A 104 -0.99 -12.26 0.15
N MET A 105 0.25 -11.96 0.53
CA MET A 105 0.99 -10.84 -0.04
C MET A 105 1.27 -11.06 -1.53
N SER A 106 1.78 -12.25 -1.90
CA SER A 106 2.20 -12.59 -3.27
C SER A 106 1.05 -12.65 -4.27
N GLN A 107 -0.17 -12.95 -3.82
CA GLN A 107 -1.37 -12.92 -4.66
C GLN A 107 -1.84 -11.49 -4.98
N ARG A 108 -1.45 -10.50 -4.17
CA ARG A 108 -1.92 -9.10 -4.29
C ARG A 108 -1.08 -8.28 -5.29
N VAL A 109 -0.92 -8.81 -6.50
CA VAL A 109 -0.07 -8.24 -7.58
C VAL A 109 -0.85 -7.79 -8.81
N TRP A 110 -2.18 -7.93 -8.77
CA TRP A 110 -3.07 -7.56 -9.86
C TRP A 110 -3.70 -6.19 -9.63
N ILE A 111 -3.69 -5.37 -10.68
CA ILE A 111 -4.37 -4.08 -10.73
C ILE A 111 -5.65 -4.28 -11.53
N HIS A 112 -6.74 -3.68 -11.07
CA HIS A 112 -8.03 -3.67 -11.75
C HIS A 112 -8.29 -2.28 -12.33
N PRO A 113 -7.70 -1.94 -13.49
CA PRO A 113 -7.86 -0.62 -14.06
C PRO A 113 -9.31 -0.35 -14.46
N ARG A 114 -9.68 0.92 -14.44
CA ARG A 114 -10.98 1.41 -14.88
C ARG A 114 -10.76 2.47 -15.96
N VAL A 115 -11.66 2.50 -16.93
CA VAL A 115 -11.75 3.62 -17.88
C VAL A 115 -12.51 4.79 -17.23
N ALA A 116 -12.51 5.95 -17.88
CA ALA A 116 -13.08 7.19 -17.32
C ALA A 116 -14.55 7.06 -16.88
N ASN A 117 -15.36 6.25 -17.58
CA ASN A 117 -16.76 5.99 -17.21
C ASN A 117 -16.94 4.98 -16.06
N GLY A 118 -15.86 4.57 -15.40
CA GLY A 118 -15.87 3.65 -14.26
C GLY A 118 -15.92 2.17 -14.61
N ARG A 119 -16.10 1.79 -15.90
CA ARG A 119 -16.10 0.39 -16.34
C ARG A 119 -14.74 -0.27 -16.05
N ARG A 120 -14.77 -1.45 -15.41
CA ARG A 120 -13.57 -2.25 -15.15
C ARG A 120 -13.02 -2.83 -16.45
N LEU A 121 -11.70 -2.79 -16.58
CA LEU A 121 -10.96 -3.49 -17.60
C LEU A 121 -10.49 -4.85 -17.07
N ALA A 122 -9.94 -5.66 -17.97
CA ALA A 122 -9.27 -6.90 -17.58
C ALA A 122 -8.17 -6.62 -16.54
N PRO A 123 -8.01 -7.48 -15.51
CA PRO A 123 -6.94 -7.34 -14.54
C PRO A 123 -5.58 -7.39 -15.22
N VAL A 124 -4.65 -6.55 -14.77
CA VAL A 124 -3.28 -6.50 -15.28
C VAL A 124 -2.33 -6.86 -14.14
N ARG A 125 -1.43 -7.82 -14.38
CA ARG A 125 -0.37 -8.15 -13.44
C ARG A 125 0.69 -7.06 -13.44
N SER A 126 0.99 -6.49 -12.28
CA SER A 126 1.98 -5.41 -12.16
C SER A 126 3.33 -5.95 -11.72
N THR A 127 4.35 -5.81 -12.57
CA THR A 127 5.75 -6.13 -12.22
C THR A 127 6.23 -5.35 -10.99
N GLY A 128 5.82 -4.09 -10.86
CA GLY A 128 6.15 -3.26 -9.70
C GLY A 128 5.57 -3.83 -8.39
N LEU A 129 4.31 -4.28 -8.42
CA LEU A 129 3.71 -4.94 -7.25
C LEU A 129 4.39 -6.28 -6.97
N VAL A 130 4.71 -7.09 -7.99
CA VAL A 130 5.44 -8.36 -7.79
C VAL A 130 6.74 -8.14 -7.04
N ASN A 131 7.56 -7.18 -7.49
CA ASN A 131 8.83 -6.86 -6.84
C ASN A 131 8.64 -6.34 -5.42
N ARG A 132 7.64 -5.48 -5.22
CA ARG A 132 7.30 -4.94 -3.91
C ARG A 132 6.85 -6.01 -2.93
N ARG A 133 5.91 -6.89 -3.32
CA ARG A 133 5.43 -8.01 -2.50
C ARG A 133 6.56 -8.99 -2.15
N ARG A 134 7.52 -9.20 -3.06
CA ARG A 134 8.72 -10.03 -2.76
C ARG A 134 9.51 -9.47 -1.59
N LEU A 135 9.80 -8.17 -1.59
CA LEU A 135 10.54 -7.50 -0.52
C LEU A 135 9.75 -7.49 0.79
N GLU A 136 8.47 -7.11 0.75
CA GLU A 136 7.61 -7.06 1.94
C GLU A 136 7.39 -8.44 2.58
N SER A 137 7.36 -9.50 1.78
CA SER A 137 7.22 -10.87 2.31
C SER A 137 8.53 -11.46 2.82
N ALA A 138 9.69 -10.84 2.54
CA ALA A 138 11.00 -11.43 2.82
C ALA A 138 11.23 -11.76 4.31
N PRO A 139 10.83 -10.91 5.29
CA PRO A 139 10.98 -11.22 6.72
C PRO A 139 10.09 -12.36 7.23
N PHE A 140 9.18 -12.87 6.40
CA PHE A 140 8.29 -14.00 6.68
C PHE A 140 8.69 -15.25 5.90
N GLN A 141 9.71 -15.19 5.05
CA GLN A 141 10.22 -16.38 4.40
C GLN A 141 10.96 -17.23 5.43
N PRO A 142 10.91 -18.57 5.32
CA PRO A 142 11.81 -19.43 6.06
C PRO A 142 13.25 -19.00 5.78
N GLN A 143 14.06 -18.79 6.82
CA GLN A 143 15.48 -18.57 6.62
C GLN A 143 16.05 -19.81 5.90
N GLN A 144 16.46 -19.65 4.65
CA GLN A 144 17.21 -20.69 3.96
C GLN A 144 18.59 -20.79 4.62
N GLY A 145 18.75 -21.69 5.59
CA GLY A 145 20.04 -21.97 6.24
C GLY A 145 19.96 -22.20 7.74
N ALA A 146 19.35 -23.32 8.15
CA ALA A 146 19.64 -23.99 9.41
C ALA A 146 19.35 -25.48 9.22
N GLN A 147 20.18 -26.12 8.39
CA GLN A 147 20.39 -27.56 8.36
C GLN A 147 21.89 -27.78 8.46
#